data_AF-A0A1W9U528-F1
#
_entry.id   AF-A0A1W9U528-F1
#
_cell.length_a   1.000
_cell.length_b   1.000
_cell.length_c   1.000
_cell.angle_alpha   90.00
_cell.angle_beta   90.00
_cell.angle_gamma   90.00
#
_symmetry.space_group_name_H-M   'P 1'
#
loop_
_entity.id
_entity.type
_entity.pdbx_description
1 polymer ?
#
loop_
_entity_poly.entity_id
_entity_poly.type
_entity_poly.pdbx_seq_one_letter_code
_entity_poly.pdbx_strand_id
1 'polypeptide(L)' 'MLPIIARNIFNLQETLLGRPSFKILAELLKSEYWSQEQIRQLQLSRLQKTIHSAYANTAYWRELMVAADISPDSIT' A
#
# COMPACT_ATOMS: atom_id res chain seq x y z
N MET A 1 7.37 -31.60 -14.26
CA MET A 1 7.71 -30.71 -15.39
C MET A 1 6.39 -30.10 -15.85
N LEU A 2 6.04 -28.82 -15.66
CA LEU A 2 6.81 -27.59 -15.88
C LEU A 2 6.33 -26.47 -14.90
N PRO A 3 6.68 -26.53 -13.60
CA PRO A 3 6.28 -25.51 -12.63
C PRO A 3 6.78 -24.09 -13.00
N ILE A 4 7.88 -24.02 -13.76
CA ILE A 4 8.47 -22.76 -14.22
C ILE A 4 7.61 -22.11 -15.32
N ILE A 5 7.07 -22.90 -16.26
CA ILE A 5 6.24 -22.38 -17.35
C ILE A 5 4.89 -21.90 -16.80
N ALA A 6 4.26 -22.66 -15.90
CA ALA A 6 3.04 -22.26 -15.24
C ALA A 6 3.22 -20.96 -14.42
N ARG A 7 4.34 -20.83 -13.70
CA ARG A 7 4.67 -19.61 -12.94
C ARG A 7 4.88 -18.40 -13.85
N ASN A 8 5.55 -18.58 -14.99
CA ASN A 8 5.78 -17.49 -15.94
C ASN A 8 4.51 -17.05 -16.67
N ILE A 9 3.63 -17.99 -17.04
CA ILE A 9 2.32 -17.68 -17.63
C ILE A 9 1.45 -16.91 -16.63
N PHE A 10 1.43 -17.35 -15.37
CA PHE A 10 0.66 -16.68 -14.33
C PHE A 10 1.21 -15.28 -13.99
N ASN A 11 2.55 -15.10 -13.98
CA ASN A 11 3.18 -13.77 -13.91
C ASN A 11 2.73 -12.85 -15.05
N LEU A 12 2.69 -13.37 -16.28
CA LEU A 12 2.31 -12.60 -17.47
C LEU A 12 0.83 -12.21 -17.41
N GLN A 13 -0.04 -13.15 -17.03
CA GLN A 13 -1.47 -12.92 -16.86
C GLN A 13 -1.75 -11.86 -15.80
N GLU A 14 -1.11 -11.94 -14.62
CA GLU A 14 -1.30 -10.95 -13.56
C GLU A 14 -0.81 -9.55 -13.98
N THR A 15 0.28 -9.49 -14.73
CA THR A 15 0.79 -8.23 -15.30
C THR A 15 -0.18 -7.65 -16.34
N LEU A 16 -0.74 -8.50 -17.21
CA LEU A 16 -1.76 -8.10 -18.20
C LEU A 16 -3.07 -7.64 -17.55
N LEU A 17 -3.42 -8.21 -16.39
CA LEU A 17 -4.57 -7.78 -15.57
C LEU A 17 -4.27 -6.53 -14.72
N GLY A 18 -3.05 -5.97 -14.81
CA GLY A 18 -2.64 -4.79 -14.06
C GLY A 18 -2.51 -5.02 -12.55
N ARG A 19 -2.42 -6.28 -12.12
CA ARG A 19 -2.40 -6.65 -10.69
C ARG A 19 -0.96 -6.73 -10.20
N PRO A 20 -0.56 -5.95 -9.18
CA PRO A 20 0.80 -5.98 -8.66
C PRO A 20 1.04 -7.16 -7.69
N SER A 21 0.41 -8.31 -7.90
CA SER A 21 0.38 -9.43 -6.95
C SER A 21 1.76 -9.95 -6.58
N PHE A 22 2.66 -10.14 -7.55
CA PHE A 22 4.03 -10.58 -7.29
C PHE A 22 4.89 -9.52 -6.63
N LYS A 23 4.64 -8.24 -6.92
CA LYS A 23 5.30 -7.13 -6.24
C LYS A 23 4.88 -7.09 -4.77
N ILE A 24 3.58 -7.21 -4.49
CA ILE A 24 3.05 -7.28 -3.11
C ILE A 24 3.63 -8.50 -2.40
N LEU A 25 3.66 -9.67 -3.03
CA LEU A 25 4.24 -10.88 -2.44
C LEU A 25 5.72 -10.68 -2.09
N ALA A 26 6.51 -10.07 -2.96
CA ALA A 26 7.92 -9.78 -2.69
C ALA A 26 8.09 -8.78 -1.52
N GLU A 27 7.23 -7.76 -1.43
CA GLU A 27 7.20 -6.84 -0.30
C GLU A 27 6.84 -7.56 1.02
N LEU A 28 5.86 -8.47 0.98
CA LEU A 28 5.42 -9.25 2.15
C LEU A 28 6.53 -10.16 2.67
N LEU A 29 7.12 -10.97 1.79
CA LEU A 29 8.23 -11.87 2.13
C LEU A 29 9.44 -11.10 2.70
N LYS A 30 9.70 -9.89 2.19
CA LYS A 30 10.75 -9.04 2.73
C LYS A 30 10.37 -8.51 4.13
N SER A 31 9.12 -8.11 4.32
CA SER A 31 8.64 -7.52 5.57
C SER A 31 8.43 -8.53 6.71
N GLU A 32 8.34 -9.82 6.42
CA GLU A 32 8.16 -10.88 7.42
C GLU A 32 9.30 -10.91 8.46
N TYR A 33 10.51 -10.50 8.06
CA TYR A 33 11.69 -10.47 8.92
C TYR A 33 11.98 -9.07 9.50
N TRP A 34 11.06 -8.11 9.35
CA TRP A 34 11.29 -6.76 9.81
C TRP A 34 11.16 -6.63 11.33
N SER A 35 11.93 -5.71 11.89
CA SER A 35 11.74 -5.30 13.27
C SER A 35 10.40 -4.57 13.43
N GLN A 36 9.90 -4.52 14.67
CA GLN A 36 8.68 -3.78 14.99
C GLN A 36 8.77 -2.30 14.54
N GLU A 37 9.94 -1.68 14.65
CA GLU A 37 10.14 -0.30 14.21
C GLU A 37 9.99 -0.15 12.70
N GLN A 38 10.57 -1.06 11.92
CA GLN A 38 10.43 -1.05 10.47
C GLN A 38 8.97 -1.25 10.02
N ILE A 39 8.23 -2.12 10.69
CA ILE A 39 6.79 -2.31 10.47
C ILE A 39 6.02 -1.02 10.81
N ARG A 40 6.35 -0.37 11.93
CA ARG A 40 5.71 0.89 12.35
C ARG A 40 5.93 2.00 11.33
N GLN A 41 7.15 2.14 10.81
CA GLN A 41 7.47 3.11 9.76
C GLN A 41 6.69 2.83 8.45
N LEU A 42 6.53 1.55 8.09
CA LEU A 42 5.72 1.17 6.93
C LEU A 42 4.24 1.53 7.12
N GLN A 43 3.69 1.23 8.30
CA GLN A 43 2.31 1.56 8.64
C GLN A 43 2.08 3.06 8.62
N LEU A 44 2.98 3.84 9.22
CA LEU A 44 2.94 5.29 9.19
C LEU A 44 2.96 5.84 7.76
N SER A 45 3.90 5.38 6.91
CA SER A 45 3.99 5.81 5.51
C SER A 45 2.71 5.50 4.72
N ARG A 46 2.11 4.33 4.96
CA ARG A 46 0.83 3.95 4.32
C ARG A 46 -0.33 4.79 4.85
N LEU A 47 -0.37 5.05 6.15
CA LEU A 47 -1.38 5.88 6.79
C LEU A 47 -1.36 7.30 6.22
N GLN A 48 -0.18 7.93 6.14
CA GLN A 48 0.00 9.25 5.54
C GLN A 48 -0.56 9.28 4.11
N LYS A 49 -0.16 8.33 3.26
CA LYS A 49 -0.66 8.24 1.88
C LYS A 49 -2.18 8.08 1.81
N THR A 50 -2.75 7.23 2.66
CA THR A 50 -4.21 7.02 2.71
C THR A 50 -4.93 8.30 3.11
N ILE A 51 -4.46 9.00 4.14
CA ILE A 51 -5.06 10.24 4.63
C ILE A 51 -4.97 11.33 3.56
N HIS A 52 -3.80 11.51 2.94
CA HIS A 52 -3.64 12.45 1.83
C HIS A 52 -4.59 12.14 0.67
N SER A 53 -4.70 10.87 0.30
CA SER A 53 -5.61 10.45 -0.77
C SER A 53 -7.08 10.70 -0.41
N ALA A 54 -7.49 10.39 0.81
CA ALA A 54 -8.85 10.62 1.31
C ALA A 54 -9.18 12.11 1.32
N TYR A 55 -8.28 12.95 1.83
CA TYR A 55 -8.43 14.40 1.86
C TYR A 55 -8.51 15.01 0.45
N ALA A 56 -7.68 14.54 -0.48
CA ALA A 56 -7.63 15.08 -1.85
C ALA A 56 -8.83 14.66 -2.71
N ASN A 57 -9.32 13.43 -2.53
CA ASN A 57 -10.28 12.83 -3.48
C ASN A 57 -11.69 12.67 -2.92
N THR A 58 -11.93 12.90 -1.61
CA THR A 58 -13.26 12.69 -1.00
C THR A 58 -13.68 13.90 -0.16
N ALA A 59 -14.76 14.56 -0.58
CA ALA A 59 -15.29 15.76 0.09
C ALA A 59 -15.62 15.52 1.57
N TYR A 60 -16.27 14.39 1.90
CA TYR A 60 -16.59 14.01 3.27
C TYR A 60 -15.37 14.04 4.21
N TRP A 61 -14.27 13.40 3.80
CA TRP A 61 -13.06 13.33 4.62
C TRP A 61 -12.38 14.68 4.75
N ARG A 62 -12.34 15.46 3.66
CA ARG A 62 -11.82 16.83 3.70
C ARG A 62 -12.58 17.72 4.68
N GLU A 63 -13.91 17.71 4.61
CA GLU A 63 -14.78 18.53 5.46
C GLU A 63 -14.65 18.13 6.94
N LEU A 64 -14.63 16.83 7.23
CA LEU A 64 -14.43 16.32 8.59
C LEU A 64 -13.07 16.74 9.15
N MET A 65 -12.00 16.61 8.36
CA MET A 65 -10.65 16.97 8.78
C MET A 65 -10.51 18.48 9.02
N VAL A 66 -11.09 19.32 8.14
CA VAL A 66 -11.13 20.78 8.34
C VAL A 66 -11.91 21.15 9.60
N ALA A 67 -13.06 20.51 9.84
CA ALA A 67 -13.86 20.76 11.03
C ALA A 67 -13.16 20.34 12.34
N ALA A 68 -12.30 19.33 12.26
CA ALA A 68 -11.50 18.84 13.38
C ALA A 68 -10.12 19.53 13.52
N ASP A 69 -9.79 20.50 12.65
CA ASP A 69 -8.48 21.15 12.56
C ASP A 69 -7.31 20.15 12.38
N ILE A 70 -7.56 19.07 11.64
CA ILE A 70 -6.57 18.03 11.35
C ILE A 70 -6.01 18.25 9.94
N SER A 71 -4.70 18.46 9.84
CA SER A 71 -4.00 18.49 8.56
C SER A 71 -3.46 17.11 8.19
N PRO A 72 -3.56 16.65 6.92
CA PRO A 72 -2.86 15.47 6.45
C PRO A 72 -1.35 15.50 6.73
N ASP A 73 -0.73 16.69 6.68
CA ASP A 73 0.70 16.89 6.87
C ASP A 73 1.13 16.80 8.35
N SER A 74 0.19 16.84 9.31
CA SER A 74 0.51 16.77 10.74
C SER A 74 0.68 15.34 11.26
N ILE A 75 0.48 14.32 10.42
CA ILE A 75 0.62 12.91 10.79
C ILE A 75 2.11 12.51 10.71
N THR A 76 2.79 12.42 11.85
CA THR A 76 4.22 12.07 11.98
C THR A 76 4.45 10.81 12.82
#